data_AF-A0A369H7I0-F1
#
_entry.id   AF-A0A369H7I0-F1
#
_cell.length_a   1.000
_cell.length_b   1.000
_cell.length_c   1.000
_cell.angle_alpha   90.00
_cell.angle_beta   90.00
_cell.angle_gamma   90.00
#
_symmetry.space_group_name_H-M   'P 1'
#
loop_
_entity.id
_entity.type
_entity.pdbx_description
1 polymer ?
#
loop_
_entity_poly.entity_id
_entity_poly.type
_entity_poly.pdbx_seq_one_letter_code
_entity_poly.pdbx_strand_id
1 'polypeptide(L)'
;MKLLPSLTIWLLLLQTGTSALNDDIDINAPLLHILLDQWTAEKLFLTIYGPESAPSRIRSLGGIWSESFHALTRRRQPAKEPCLREQPHSNKLLAGEGTWIYVVSGSPNMLDQVDDKHRRFNRPVGGIPWSQIYGYAYLPRDDFGLMDWLRGSRSGEEEFPFETVASRFVRNTEWDPRWDQFGLAMHFLLAEPFLRSMSGRVRLLDSVTSVGGLRVVTPQETLQALPENLMVQLRELLHWDPDDMFRKMPLLDPPQARSLHQHHQRKG
;
A
#
# COMPACT_ATOMS: atom_id res chain seq x y z
N MET A 1 18.92 4.40 -27.04
CA MET A 1 19.50 5.46 -26.16
C MET A 1 18.43 5.92 -25.17
N LYS A 2 18.43 5.43 -23.93
CA LYS A 2 17.48 5.82 -22.85
C LYS A 2 18.18 6.12 -21.50
N LEU A 3 19.52 6.20 -21.49
CA LEU A 3 20.31 6.33 -20.27
C LEU A 3 20.50 7.78 -19.79
N LEU A 4 20.46 8.76 -20.69
CA LEU A 4 20.63 10.18 -20.33
C LEU A 4 19.53 10.74 -19.41
N PRO A 5 18.22 10.51 -19.66
CA PRO A 5 17.18 11.16 -18.88
C PRO A 5 17.02 10.58 -17.47
N SER A 6 17.31 9.28 -17.28
CA SER A 6 17.44 8.69 -15.95
C SER A 6 18.54 9.36 -15.14
N LEU A 7 19.62 9.83 -15.78
CA LEU A 7 20.73 10.49 -15.13
C LEU A 7 20.36 11.93 -14.69
N THR A 8 19.49 12.61 -15.45
CA THR A 8 19.05 13.98 -15.14
C THR A 8 18.12 14.02 -13.94
N ILE A 9 17.18 13.06 -13.84
CA ILE A 9 16.34 12.88 -12.64
C ILE A 9 17.23 12.55 -11.44
N TRP A 10 18.20 11.65 -11.60
CA TRP A 10 19.18 11.35 -10.54
C TRP A 10 19.98 12.58 -10.10
N LEU A 11 20.44 13.43 -11.03
CA LEU A 11 21.20 14.64 -10.72
C LEU A 11 20.34 15.70 -10.02
N LEU A 12 19.07 15.86 -10.41
CA LEU A 12 18.12 16.75 -9.73
C LEU A 12 17.84 16.31 -8.29
N LEU A 13 17.75 14.99 -8.05
CA LEU A 13 17.55 14.41 -6.73
C LEU A 13 18.81 14.50 -5.84
N LEU A 14 20.00 14.40 -6.44
CA LEU A 14 21.29 14.54 -5.74
C LEU A 14 21.53 15.96 -5.21
N GLN A 15 21.12 17.00 -5.95
CA GLN A 15 21.30 18.39 -5.51
C GLN A 15 20.50 18.74 -4.26
N THR A 16 19.34 18.10 -4.04
CA THR A 16 18.56 18.27 -2.81
C THR A 16 19.07 17.42 -1.64
N GLY A 17 19.83 16.36 -1.90
CA GLY A 17 20.25 15.39 -0.89
C GLY A 17 21.59 15.68 -0.21
N THR A 18 22.50 16.42 -0.86
CA THR A 18 23.86 16.62 -0.33
C THR A 18 23.96 17.58 0.85
N SER A 19 22.91 18.35 1.16
CA SER A 19 22.90 19.27 2.30
C SER A 19 22.35 18.66 3.60
N ALA A 20 21.81 17.43 3.56
CA ALA A 20 21.08 16.80 4.67
C ALA A 20 21.81 15.64 5.36
N LEU A 21 23.12 15.45 5.09
CA LEU A 21 23.93 14.34 5.64
C LEU A 21 24.69 14.70 6.93
N ASN A 22 24.45 15.88 7.51
CA ASN A 22 24.86 16.19 8.89
C ASN A 22 23.65 15.92 9.81
N ASP A 23 23.92 15.30 10.96
CA ASP A 23 23.01 14.57 11.87
C ASP A 23 21.67 15.21 12.34
N ASP A 24 21.30 16.39 11.87
CA ASP A 24 19.98 17.00 12.13
C ASP A 24 19.09 16.85 10.90
N ILE A 25 18.35 15.74 10.81
CA ILE A 25 17.21 15.65 9.89
C ILE A 25 16.23 16.73 10.30
N ASP A 26 16.16 17.81 9.53
CA ASP A 26 15.14 18.83 9.71
C ASP A 26 13.77 18.19 9.50
N ILE A 27 13.10 17.90 10.61
CA ILE A 27 11.75 17.34 10.65
C ILE A 27 10.71 18.29 10.03
N ASN A 28 11.09 19.48 9.59
CA ASN A 28 10.23 20.43 8.89
C ASN A 28 10.55 20.54 7.39
N ALA A 29 11.64 19.93 6.90
CA ALA A 29 12.00 19.97 5.48
C ALA A 29 10.88 19.37 4.60
N PRO A 30 10.48 20.05 3.51
CA PRO A 30 9.37 19.59 2.67
C PRO A 30 9.67 18.20 2.11
N LEU A 31 8.69 17.29 2.23
CA LEU A 31 8.80 15.96 1.68
C LEU A 31 8.48 15.99 0.19
N LEU A 32 9.29 15.33 -0.63
CA LEU A 32 9.06 15.22 -2.06
C LEU A 32 8.54 13.80 -2.37
N HIS A 33 7.39 13.75 -3.05
CA HIS A 33 6.77 12.50 -3.48
C HIS A 33 6.59 12.50 -4.99
N ILE A 34 7.08 11.45 -5.65
CA ILE A 34 7.00 11.31 -7.11
C ILE A 34 6.21 10.05 -7.44
N LEU A 35 5.07 10.20 -8.10
CA LEU A 35 4.36 9.11 -8.75
C LEU A 35 5.14 8.67 -9.99
N LEU A 36 5.59 7.43 -9.95
CA LEU A 36 6.43 6.87 -11.01
C LEU A 36 5.62 6.49 -12.24
N ASP A 37 4.36 6.10 -12.04
CA ASP A 37 3.47 5.74 -13.13
C ASP A 37 2.00 5.89 -12.68
N GLN A 38 1.33 6.92 -13.17
CA GLN A 38 -0.10 7.14 -12.91
C GLN A 38 -1.02 6.21 -13.74
N TRP A 39 -0.44 5.43 -14.66
CA TRP A 39 -1.17 4.63 -15.65
C TRP A 39 -0.98 3.12 -15.45
N THR A 40 0.06 2.68 -14.76
CA THR A 40 0.17 1.29 -14.29
C THR A 40 -0.40 1.20 -12.89
N ALA A 41 -1.70 0.93 -12.81
CA ALA A 41 -2.36 0.54 -11.56
C ALA A 41 -1.72 -0.74 -11.04
N GLU A 42 -0.73 -0.60 -10.17
CA GLU A 42 0.00 -1.72 -9.63
C GLU A 42 -0.91 -2.44 -8.63
N LYS A 43 -1.21 -3.72 -8.90
CA LYS A 43 -1.95 -4.56 -7.97
C LYS A 43 -0.97 -5.29 -7.07
N LEU A 44 -1.23 -5.21 -5.77
CA LEU A 44 -0.35 -5.68 -4.73
C LEU A 44 -1.06 -6.80 -3.96
N PHE A 45 -0.35 -7.91 -3.71
CA PHE A 45 -0.94 -9.07 -3.03
C PHE A 45 -0.54 -9.11 -1.56
N LEU A 46 -1.55 -9.04 -0.68
CA LEU A 46 -1.44 -9.03 0.77
C LEU A 46 -1.91 -10.34 1.38
N THR A 47 -1.03 -11.03 2.10
CA THR A 47 -1.33 -12.32 2.71
C THR A 47 -1.58 -12.16 4.20
N ILE A 48 -2.74 -12.58 4.69
CA ILE A 48 -3.11 -12.50 6.11
C ILE A 48 -3.63 -13.86 6.59
N TYR A 49 -3.27 -14.25 7.80
CA TYR A 49 -3.55 -15.57 8.33
C TYR A 49 -4.72 -15.53 9.30
N GLY A 50 -5.43 -16.65 9.39
CA GLY A 50 -6.43 -16.86 10.42
C GLY A 50 -7.84 -16.40 10.07
N PRO A 51 -8.83 -16.87 10.85
CA PRO A 51 -10.25 -16.58 10.61
C PRO A 51 -10.59 -15.11 10.84
N GLU A 52 -9.82 -14.40 11.68
CA GLU A 52 -10.05 -12.98 11.98
C GLU A 52 -9.69 -12.04 10.84
N SER A 53 -9.08 -12.60 9.80
CA SER A 53 -8.71 -11.93 8.58
C SER A 53 -9.74 -12.15 7.47
N ALA A 54 -10.93 -12.67 7.80
CA ALA A 54 -11.99 -12.89 6.83
C ALA A 54 -12.51 -11.56 6.25
N PRO A 55 -12.87 -11.52 4.94
CA PRO A 55 -13.34 -10.32 4.26
C PRO A 55 -14.53 -9.63 4.93
N SER A 56 -15.45 -10.39 5.53
CA SER A 56 -16.59 -9.85 6.28
C SER A 56 -16.14 -9.03 7.49
N ARG A 57 -15.11 -9.50 8.21
CA ARG A 57 -14.54 -8.80 9.36
C ARG A 57 -13.74 -7.58 8.92
N ILE A 58 -12.86 -7.74 7.93
CA ILE A 58 -12.07 -6.63 7.36
C ILE A 58 -12.99 -5.52 6.86
N ARG A 59 -14.04 -5.86 6.08
CA ARG A 59 -15.07 -4.90 5.65
C ARG A 59 -15.77 -4.21 6.82
N SER A 60 -16.14 -4.95 7.86
CA SER A 60 -16.82 -4.37 9.04
C SER A 60 -15.95 -3.38 9.82
N LEU A 61 -14.62 -3.53 9.72
CA LEU A 61 -13.64 -2.61 10.29
C LEU A 61 -13.35 -1.42 9.37
N GLY A 62 -13.86 -1.42 8.13
CA GLY A 62 -13.57 -0.39 7.13
C GLY A 62 -12.29 -0.64 6.33
N GLY A 63 -11.62 -1.77 6.52
CA GLY A 63 -10.38 -2.09 5.82
C GLY A 63 -9.37 -2.82 6.70
N ILE A 64 -8.10 -2.78 6.27
CA ILE A 64 -6.99 -3.48 6.91
C ILE A 64 -6.11 -2.43 7.59
N TRP A 65 -6.07 -2.50 8.92
CA TRP A 65 -5.15 -1.73 9.73
C TRP A 65 -4.23 -2.67 10.50
N SER A 66 -2.93 -2.53 10.27
CA SER A 66 -1.89 -3.20 11.02
C SER A 66 -0.80 -2.17 11.30
N GLU A 67 -0.43 -1.98 12.57
CA GLU A 67 0.72 -1.13 12.91
C GLU A 67 2.06 -1.76 12.46
N SER A 68 2.03 -3.03 12.07
CA SER A 68 3.17 -3.95 11.99
C SER A 68 3.16 -4.77 10.69
N PHE A 69 3.07 -4.11 9.52
CA PHE A 69 3.38 -4.78 8.27
C PHE A 69 4.90 -5.07 8.24
N HIS A 70 5.30 -6.28 8.61
CA HIS A 70 6.68 -6.75 8.50
C HIS A 70 6.83 -7.70 7.30
N ALA A 71 7.89 -7.53 6.51
CA ALA A 71 8.15 -8.31 5.31
C ALA A 71 8.83 -9.66 5.55
N LEU A 72 8.37 -10.69 4.82
CA LEU A 72 9.05 -11.97 4.66
C LEU A 72 9.78 -12.22 3.34
N THR A 73 10.64 -13.24 3.42
CA THR A 73 11.98 -13.40 2.84
C THR A 73 11.98 -13.77 1.35
N ARG A 74 13.00 -13.47 0.49
CA ARG A 74 14.45 -13.72 0.64
C ARG A 74 15.35 -13.03 -0.43
N ARG A 75 16.66 -13.18 -0.20
CA ARG A 75 17.83 -12.95 -1.07
C ARG A 75 17.60 -13.15 -2.57
N ARG A 76 18.11 -12.20 -3.35
CA ARG A 76 18.52 -12.31 -4.77
C ARG A 76 17.42 -12.78 -5.73
N GLN A 77 16.58 -11.87 -6.21
CA GLN A 77 16.14 -11.89 -7.61
C GLN A 77 15.97 -10.46 -8.14
N PRO A 78 16.50 -10.13 -9.32
CA PRO A 78 16.21 -8.89 -10.02
C PRO A 78 14.86 -9.00 -10.75
N ALA A 79 13.99 -8.00 -10.52
CA ALA A 79 12.81 -7.62 -11.32
C ALA A 79 11.81 -8.74 -11.69
N LYS A 80 10.69 -8.82 -10.95
CA LYS A 80 9.36 -9.17 -11.46
C LYS A 80 8.28 -8.93 -10.38
N GLU A 81 7.39 -7.98 -10.69
CA GLU A 81 6.10 -7.63 -10.04
C GLU A 81 6.08 -7.40 -8.51
N PRO A 82 5.72 -6.20 -8.02
CA PRO A 82 5.75 -5.93 -6.59
C PRO A 82 4.57 -6.60 -5.88
N CYS A 83 4.88 -7.33 -4.82
CA CYS A 83 3.93 -8.14 -4.06
C CYS A 83 3.96 -7.68 -2.60
N LEU A 84 2.85 -7.14 -2.10
CA LEU A 84 2.74 -6.63 -0.72
C LEU A 84 2.44 -7.73 0.31
N ARG A 85 3.34 -8.67 0.58
CA ARG A 85 2.98 -9.74 1.55
C ARG A 85 3.07 -9.25 3.00
N GLU A 86 1.92 -9.09 3.66
CA GLU A 86 1.85 -9.08 5.12
C GLU A 86 2.27 -10.45 5.64
N GLN A 87 2.99 -10.44 6.76
CA GLN A 87 3.25 -11.64 7.53
C GLN A 87 2.49 -11.54 8.85
N PRO A 88 2.03 -12.68 9.39
CA PRO A 88 1.19 -12.70 10.58
C PRO A 88 1.93 -12.11 11.77
N HIS A 89 1.19 -11.62 12.76
CA HIS A 89 1.65 -11.31 14.12
C HIS A 89 2.30 -12.52 14.85
N SER A 90 2.55 -13.63 14.15
CA SER A 90 3.02 -14.90 14.67
C SER A 90 3.76 -15.67 13.58
N ASN A 91 5.08 -15.81 13.67
CA ASN A 91 5.86 -16.77 12.86
C ASN A 91 5.45 -18.25 13.07
N LYS A 92 4.46 -18.51 13.93
CA LYS A 92 3.74 -19.77 13.95
C LYS A 92 2.58 -19.61 12.96
N LEU A 93 2.64 -20.34 11.84
CA LEU A 93 1.42 -20.86 11.24
C LEU A 93 0.60 -21.42 12.41
N LEU A 94 -0.45 -20.71 12.82
CA LEU A 94 -1.32 -21.19 13.89
C LEU A 94 -1.87 -22.52 13.38
N ALA A 95 -1.42 -23.60 14.00
CA ALA A 95 -1.63 -24.94 13.48
C ALA A 95 -3.14 -25.20 13.37
N GLY A 96 -3.68 -25.20 12.16
CA GLY A 96 -5.12 -25.38 11.92
C GLY A 96 -5.79 -24.33 11.05
N GLU A 97 -5.15 -23.19 10.79
CA GLU A 97 -5.84 -22.06 10.14
C GLU A 97 -5.49 -21.92 8.65
N GLY A 98 -6.47 -21.47 7.85
CA GLY A 98 -6.27 -21.12 6.44
C GLY A 98 -5.72 -19.70 6.25
N THR A 99 -5.47 -19.34 5.00
CA THR A 99 -4.84 -18.08 4.61
C THR A 99 -5.75 -17.27 3.69
N TRP A 100 -5.81 -15.96 3.92
CA TRP A 100 -6.46 -15.01 3.02
C TRP A 100 -5.40 -14.27 2.21
N ILE A 101 -5.63 -14.16 0.90
CA ILE A 101 -4.85 -13.30 0.02
C ILE A 101 -5.76 -12.19 -0.47
N TYR A 102 -5.41 -10.95 -0.18
CA TYR A 102 -6.06 -9.74 -0.66
C TYR A 102 -5.27 -9.16 -1.82
N VAL A 103 -5.98 -8.67 -2.84
CA VAL A 103 -5.40 -7.89 -3.93
C VAL A 103 -5.78 -6.43 -3.69
N VAL A 104 -4.79 -5.56 -3.55
CA VAL A 104 -4.99 -4.14 -3.21
C VAL A 104 -4.41 -3.29 -4.31
N SER A 105 -5.06 -2.17 -4.59
CA SER A 105 -4.54 -1.21 -5.57
C SER A 105 -3.41 -0.41 -4.92
N GLY A 106 -2.28 -0.21 -5.60
CA GLY A 106 -1.20 0.63 -5.10
C GLY A 106 -1.67 2.08 -4.88
N SER A 107 -1.12 2.74 -3.86
CA SER A 107 -1.48 4.10 -3.53
C SER A 107 -0.30 4.94 -3.02
N PRO A 108 -0.41 6.28 -3.06
CA PRO A 108 0.67 7.17 -2.67
C PRO A 108 0.96 7.19 -1.16
N ASN A 109 0.13 6.58 -0.31
CA ASN A 109 0.42 6.41 1.12
C ASN A 109 1.21 5.12 1.42
N MET A 110 1.59 4.35 0.39
CA MET A 110 2.39 3.13 0.54
C MET A 110 3.88 3.40 0.33
N LEU A 111 4.68 3.09 1.35
CA LEU A 111 6.11 3.34 1.38
C LEU A 111 6.93 2.15 0.91
N ASP A 112 7.74 2.29 -0.13
CA ASP A 112 8.77 1.27 -0.46
C ASP A 112 9.82 1.21 0.66
N GLN A 113 9.89 0.07 1.34
CA GLN A 113 10.81 -0.20 2.43
C GLN A 113 11.74 -1.34 2.05
N VAL A 114 12.98 -1.25 2.52
CA VAL A 114 13.98 -2.30 2.35
C VAL A 114 14.36 -2.82 3.73
N ASP A 115 14.13 -4.11 3.99
CA ASP A 115 14.56 -4.71 5.26
C ASP A 115 16.06 -5.07 5.28
N ASP A 116 16.54 -5.50 6.44
CA ASP A 116 17.94 -5.91 6.70
C ASP A 116 18.48 -7.00 5.75
N LYS A 117 17.60 -7.68 4.99
CA LYS A 117 17.96 -8.69 4.00
C LYS A 117 17.78 -8.19 2.56
N HIS A 118 17.71 -6.86 2.37
CA HIS A 118 17.56 -6.17 1.09
C HIS A 118 16.30 -6.53 0.30
N ARG A 119 15.19 -6.80 0.99
CA ARG A 119 13.91 -7.09 0.34
C ARG A 119 13.03 -5.87 0.33
N ARG A 120 12.44 -5.58 -0.83
CA ARG A 120 11.49 -4.50 -1.01
C ARG A 120 10.08 -4.95 -0.64
N PHE A 121 9.38 -4.11 0.10
CA PHE A 121 7.97 -4.27 0.45
C PHE A 121 7.37 -2.88 0.64
N ASN A 122 6.07 -2.72 0.36
CA ASN A 122 5.41 -1.46 0.67
C ASN A 122 4.70 -1.51 2.04
N ARG A 123 4.81 -0.42 2.81
CA ARG A 123 4.10 -0.26 4.08
C ARG A 123 3.00 0.80 3.91
N PRO A 124 1.72 0.44 4.00
CA PRO A 124 0.63 1.42 3.89
C PRO A 124 0.56 2.28 5.16
N VAL A 125 0.84 3.57 5.03
CA VAL A 125 0.70 4.55 6.11
C VAL A 125 -0.77 4.88 6.28
N GLY A 126 -1.31 4.65 7.48
CA GLY A 126 -2.74 4.82 7.74
C GLY A 126 -3.61 3.59 7.43
N GLY A 127 -3.03 2.53 6.87
CA GLY A 127 -3.75 1.29 6.54
C GLY A 127 -4.25 1.26 5.11
N ILE A 128 -5.11 0.29 4.83
CA ILE A 128 -5.70 0.03 3.51
C ILE A 128 -7.22 0.08 3.68
N PRO A 129 -7.91 1.14 3.20
CA PRO A 129 -9.37 1.20 3.18
C PRO A 129 -9.98 0.01 2.43
N TRP A 130 -11.18 -0.42 2.82
CA TRP A 130 -11.89 -1.53 2.14
C TRP A 130 -12.10 -1.24 0.65
N SER A 131 -12.38 0.01 0.29
CA SER A 131 -12.53 0.51 -1.08
C SER A 131 -11.25 0.35 -1.92
N GLN A 132 -10.08 0.24 -1.30
CA GLN A 132 -8.79 0.02 -1.99
C GLN A 132 -8.55 -1.45 -2.37
N ILE A 133 -9.25 -2.37 -1.69
CA ILE A 133 -9.12 -3.82 -1.87
C ILE A 133 -9.91 -4.24 -3.12
N TYR A 134 -9.21 -4.62 -4.18
CA TYR A 134 -9.78 -5.08 -5.44
C TYR A 134 -10.50 -6.44 -5.31
N GLY A 135 -9.98 -7.32 -4.47
CA GLY A 135 -10.61 -8.61 -4.18
C GLY A 135 -9.75 -9.48 -3.28
N TYR A 136 -10.16 -10.73 -3.12
CA TYR A 136 -9.53 -11.64 -2.18
C TYR A 136 -9.73 -13.11 -2.57
N ALA A 137 -8.90 -14.00 -2.02
CA ALA A 137 -9.02 -15.45 -2.15
C ALA A 137 -8.76 -16.11 -0.79
N TYR A 138 -9.57 -17.12 -0.46
CA TYR A 138 -9.30 -17.98 0.70
C TYR A 138 -8.56 -19.23 0.24
N LEU A 139 -7.46 -19.53 0.90
CA LEU A 139 -6.67 -20.72 0.67
C LEU A 139 -6.72 -21.61 1.92
N PRO A 140 -7.39 -22.78 1.83
CA PRO A 140 -7.41 -23.77 2.89
C PRO A 140 -6.01 -24.27 3.19
N ARG A 141 -5.78 -24.68 4.44
CA ARG A 141 -4.51 -25.23 4.89
C ARG A 141 -4.00 -26.41 4.05
N ASP A 142 -4.92 -27.28 3.62
CA ASP A 142 -4.58 -28.55 2.97
C ASP A 142 -4.29 -28.41 1.46
N ASP A 143 -4.27 -27.17 0.92
CA ASP A 143 -3.72 -26.93 -0.42
C ASP A 143 -2.19 -27.10 -0.36
N PHE A 144 -1.73 -28.32 -0.63
CA PHE A 144 -0.32 -28.75 -0.55
C PHE A 144 0.65 -27.80 -1.27
N GLY A 145 0.29 -27.27 -2.45
CA GLY A 145 1.13 -26.34 -3.21
C GLY A 145 1.34 -24.98 -2.53
N LEU A 146 0.41 -24.54 -1.68
CA LEU A 146 0.56 -23.27 -0.95
C LEU A 146 1.53 -23.40 0.22
N MET A 147 1.50 -24.52 0.94
CA MET A 147 2.36 -24.72 2.11
C MET A 147 3.83 -24.87 1.72
N ASP A 148 4.11 -25.36 0.51
CA ASP A 148 5.46 -25.44 -0.04
C ASP A 148 5.95 -24.07 -0.53
N TRP A 149 5.07 -23.29 -1.16
CA TRP A 149 5.33 -21.88 -1.51
C TRP A 149 5.53 -20.99 -0.26
N LEU A 150 4.66 -21.09 0.75
CA LEU A 150 4.72 -20.33 2.01
C LEU A 150 5.95 -20.67 2.85
N ARG A 151 6.40 -21.93 2.82
CA ARG A 151 7.61 -22.37 3.52
C ARG A 151 8.91 -22.00 2.79
N GLY A 152 8.81 -21.38 1.61
CA GLY A 152 9.96 -20.98 0.82
C GLY A 152 10.77 -22.19 0.40
N SER A 153 10.17 -23.01 -0.47
CA SER A 153 10.80 -24.16 -1.13
C SER A 153 12.28 -23.86 -1.44
N ARG A 154 13.16 -24.79 -1.04
CA ARG A 154 14.63 -24.62 -1.03
C ARG A 154 15.22 -24.39 -2.43
N SER A 155 14.44 -24.59 -3.49
CA SER A 155 14.82 -24.51 -4.90
C SER A 155 14.86 -23.09 -5.48
N GLY A 156 14.27 -22.08 -4.84
CA GLY A 156 14.39 -20.69 -5.28
C GLY A 156 13.69 -20.34 -6.60
N GLU A 157 12.84 -21.23 -7.13
CA GLU A 157 12.21 -21.09 -8.46
C GLU A 157 10.69 -21.23 -8.47
N GLU A 158 10.01 -21.44 -7.34
CA GLU A 158 8.54 -21.58 -7.36
C GLU A 158 7.84 -20.22 -7.46
N GLU A 159 7.14 -20.03 -8.58
CA GLU A 159 6.30 -18.88 -8.90
C GLU A 159 5.15 -18.72 -7.90
N PHE A 160 4.66 -17.48 -7.73
CA PHE A 160 3.43 -17.24 -6.98
C PHE A 160 2.32 -18.14 -7.54
N PRO A 161 1.50 -18.81 -6.70
CA PRO A 161 0.49 -19.78 -7.17
C PRO A 161 -0.71 -19.05 -7.79
N PHE A 162 -0.46 -18.32 -8.87
CA PHE A 162 -1.41 -17.43 -9.52
C PHE A 162 -2.65 -18.18 -9.95
N GLU A 163 -2.50 -19.40 -10.49
CA GLU A 163 -3.64 -20.24 -10.90
C GLU A 163 -4.54 -20.62 -9.72
N THR A 164 -3.95 -21.04 -8.59
CA THR A 164 -4.70 -21.38 -7.38
C THR A 164 -5.44 -20.15 -6.84
N VAL A 165 -4.76 -19.00 -6.77
CA VAL A 165 -5.37 -17.74 -6.32
C VAL A 165 -6.47 -17.31 -7.28
N ALA A 166 -6.24 -17.36 -8.59
CA ALA A 166 -7.20 -16.96 -9.61
C ALA A 166 -8.47 -17.83 -9.57
N SER A 167 -8.33 -19.15 -9.38
CA SER A 167 -9.47 -20.08 -9.31
C SER A 167 -10.40 -19.83 -8.11
N ARG A 168 -9.88 -19.21 -7.05
CA ARG A 168 -10.59 -18.92 -5.80
C ARG A 168 -10.84 -17.43 -5.60
N PHE A 169 -10.53 -16.61 -6.60
CA PHE A 169 -10.58 -15.16 -6.49
C PHE A 169 -12.02 -14.66 -6.48
N VAL A 170 -12.33 -13.87 -5.46
CA VAL A 170 -13.60 -13.18 -5.30
C VAL A 170 -13.32 -11.69 -5.45
N ARG A 171 -13.97 -11.07 -6.44
CA ARG A 171 -13.90 -9.63 -6.65
C ARG A 171 -14.66 -8.90 -5.55
N ASN A 172 -14.06 -7.87 -4.97
CA ASN A 172 -14.75 -6.97 -4.06
C ASN A 172 -15.65 -6.03 -4.87
N THR A 173 -16.96 -6.08 -4.65
CA THR A 173 -17.93 -5.23 -5.34
C THR A 173 -17.92 -3.77 -4.87
N GLU A 174 -17.31 -3.50 -3.71
CA GLU A 174 -17.18 -2.17 -3.11
C GLU A 174 -15.80 -1.54 -3.37
N TRP A 175 -14.96 -2.19 -4.17
CA TRP A 175 -13.72 -1.60 -4.66
C TRP A 175 -14.02 -0.35 -5.50
N ASP A 176 -13.33 0.75 -5.19
CA ASP A 176 -13.45 2.00 -5.94
C ASP A 176 -12.42 2.03 -7.09
N PRO A 177 -12.84 2.06 -8.36
CA PRO A 177 -11.92 2.08 -9.49
C PRO A 177 -11.05 3.33 -9.58
N ARG A 178 -11.37 4.41 -8.85
CA ARG A 178 -10.56 5.64 -8.82
C ARG A 178 -9.17 5.39 -8.23
N TRP A 179 -8.97 4.33 -7.43
CA TRP A 179 -7.66 3.95 -6.92
C TRP A 179 -6.62 3.66 -8.03
N ASP A 180 -7.07 3.23 -9.20
CA ASP A 180 -6.18 2.90 -10.33
C ASP A 180 -5.52 4.14 -10.97
N GLN A 181 -5.86 5.36 -10.51
CA GLN A 181 -5.30 6.62 -11.02
C GLN A 181 -4.02 7.08 -10.29
N PHE A 182 -3.69 6.50 -9.14
CA PHE A 182 -2.65 7.04 -8.26
C PHE A 182 -1.37 6.20 -8.19
N GLY A 183 -1.47 4.86 -8.24
CA GLY A 183 -0.30 3.98 -8.19
C GLY A 183 0.59 4.18 -6.96
N LEU A 184 1.82 3.66 -7.00
CA LEU A 184 2.80 3.83 -5.94
C LEU A 184 3.59 5.14 -6.08
N ALA A 185 3.99 5.72 -4.95
CA ALA A 185 4.85 6.89 -4.89
C ALA A 185 6.28 6.53 -4.46
N MET A 186 7.26 7.17 -5.09
CA MET A 186 8.62 7.25 -4.57
C MET A 186 8.70 8.40 -3.57
N HIS A 187 9.09 8.11 -2.34
CA HIS A 187 9.20 9.11 -1.28
C HIS A 187 10.66 9.44 -0.99
N PHE A 188 11.04 10.70 -1.13
CA PHE A 188 12.38 11.17 -0.82
C PHE A 188 12.47 11.70 0.61
N LEU A 189 13.66 11.55 1.21
CA LEU A 189 14.00 12.13 2.53
C LEU A 189 13.15 11.60 3.71
N LEU A 190 12.54 10.42 3.57
CA LEU A 190 11.87 9.75 4.68
C LEU A 190 12.82 8.80 5.39
N ALA A 191 13.16 9.13 6.64
CA ALA A 191 13.85 8.20 7.53
C ALA A 191 12.84 7.32 8.27
N GLU A 192 13.13 6.04 8.43
CA GLU A 192 12.30 5.07 9.18
C GLU A 192 11.83 5.57 10.56
N PRO A 193 12.68 6.22 11.39
CA PRO A 193 12.26 6.75 12.69
C PRO A 193 11.12 7.77 12.62
N PHE A 194 11.04 8.57 11.56
CA PHE A 194 9.98 9.55 11.36
C PHE A 194 8.61 8.88 11.30
N LEU A 195 8.51 7.77 10.56
CA LEU A 195 7.26 7.05 10.30
C LEU A 195 6.79 6.17 11.47
N ARG A 196 7.68 5.91 12.44
CA ARG A 196 7.29 5.22 13.68
C ARG A 196 6.37 6.10 14.54
N SER A 197 6.62 7.41 14.53
CA SER A 197 5.81 8.39 15.26
C SER A 197 4.47 8.65 14.56
N MET A 198 3.43 8.91 15.35
CA MET A 198 2.12 9.31 14.82
C MET A 198 2.23 10.62 14.02
N SER A 199 2.98 11.60 14.53
CA SER A 199 3.21 12.89 13.86
C SER A 199 3.85 12.74 12.48
N GLY A 200 4.83 11.84 12.33
CA GLY A 200 5.44 11.58 11.03
C GLY A 200 4.50 10.88 10.05
N ARG A 201 3.64 9.96 10.52
CA ARG A 201 2.59 9.36 9.67
C ARG A 201 1.58 10.40 9.20
N VAL A 202 1.11 11.26 10.09
CA VAL A 202 0.20 12.38 9.78
C VAL A 202 0.85 13.31 8.77
N ARG A 203 2.10 13.71 9.01
CA ARG A 203 2.83 14.63 8.11
C ARG A 203 3.09 14.02 6.73
N LEU A 204 3.32 12.71 6.65
CA LEU A 204 3.39 12.03 5.35
C LEU A 204 2.06 12.14 4.61
N LEU A 205 0.95 11.80 5.27
CA LEU A 205 -0.38 11.88 4.66
C LEU A 205 -0.73 13.29 4.23
N ASP A 206 -0.47 14.27 5.10
CA ASP A 206 -0.67 15.69 4.78
C ASP A 206 0.15 16.07 3.55
N SER A 207 1.41 15.65 3.47
CA SER A 207 2.28 15.94 2.32
C SER A 207 1.78 15.30 1.02
N VAL A 208 1.42 14.02 1.01
CA VAL A 208 0.94 13.35 -0.21
C VAL A 208 -0.45 13.81 -0.65
N THR A 209 -1.25 14.38 0.26
CA THR A 209 -2.59 14.89 -0.01
C THR A 209 -2.65 16.42 -0.15
N SER A 210 -1.53 17.13 -0.03
CA SER A 210 -1.47 18.59 -0.20
C SER A 210 -1.22 18.98 -1.66
N VAL A 211 -1.72 20.16 -2.03
CA VAL A 211 -1.49 20.74 -3.37
C VAL A 211 0.00 20.84 -3.65
N GLY A 212 0.47 20.21 -4.73
CA GLY A 212 1.88 20.21 -5.13
C GLY A 212 2.82 19.32 -4.31
N GLY A 213 2.33 18.63 -3.27
CA GLY A 213 3.12 17.70 -2.47
C GLY A 213 3.39 16.37 -3.19
N LEU A 214 2.44 15.95 -4.04
CA LEU A 214 2.61 14.82 -4.95
C LEU A 214 2.88 15.31 -6.37
N ARG A 215 3.96 14.80 -6.98
CA ARG A 215 4.38 15.15 -8.35
C ARG A 215 4.34 13.94 -9.26
N VAL A 216 4.08 14.18 -10.54
CA VAL A 216 4.08 13.16 -11.60
C VAL A 216 5.20 13.45 -12.58
N VAL A 217 5.84 12.39 -13.09
CA VAL A 217 6.75 12.50 -14.23
C VAL A 217 5.92 12.53 -15.51
N THR A 218 6.00 13.63 -16.26
CA THR A 218 5.31 13.78 -17.55
C THR A 218 6.02 13.00 -18.66
N PRO A 219 5.36 12.75 -19.81
CA PRO A 219 6.01 12.20 -21.00
C PRO A 219 7.21 13.02 -21.49
N GLN A 220 7.24 14.32 -21.19
CA GLN A 220 8.36 15.23 -21.46
C GLN A 220 9.43 15.22 -20.35
N GLU A 221 9.36 14.25 -19.42
CA GLU A 221 10.31 14.05 -18.33
C GLU A 221 10.41 15.25 -17.36
N THR A 222 9.38 16.10 -17.34
CA THR A 222 9.26 17.18 -16.37
C THR A 222 8.44 16.72 -15.16
N LEU A 223 8.79 17.21 -13.97
CA LEU A 223 8.01 17.01 -12.75
C LEU A 223 6.91 18.07 -12.68
N GLN A 224 5.66 17.63 -12.70
CA GLN A 224 4.51 18.50 -12.53
C GLN A 224 3.74 18.13 -11.26
N ALA A 225 3.10 19.10 -10.63
CA ALA A 225 2.16 18.82 -9.55
C ALA A 225 1.01 17.95 -10.07
N LEU A 226 0.51 17.05 -9.23
CA LEU A 226 -0.70 16.32 -9.55
C LEU A 226 -1.87 17.31 -9.74
N PRO A 227 -2.70 17.15 -10.78
CA PRO A 227 -3.90 17.97 -10.98
C PRO A 227 -4.80 18.02 -9.73
N GLU A 228 -5.36 19.20 -9.41
CA GLU A 228 -6.16 19.40 -8.19
C GLU A 228 -7.37 18.48 -8.11
N ASN A 229 -8.02 18.18 -9.24
CA ASN A 229 -9.16 17.27 -9.29
C ASN A 229 -8.78 15.82 -8.91
N LEU A 230 -7.54 15.40 -9.18
CA LEU A 230 -7.03 14.10 -8.73
C LEU A 230 -6.64 14.19 -7.25
N MET A 231 -6.10 15.32 -6.80
CA MET A 231 -5.78 15.52 -5.39
C MET A 231 -7.02 15.46 -4.49
N VAL A 232 -8.13 16.10 -4.90
CA VAL A 232 -9.41 16.02 -4.20
C VAL A 232 -9.92 14.57 -4.15
N GLN A 233 -9.83 13.84 -5.27
CA GLN A 233 -10.18 12.41 -5.28
C GLN A 233 -9.31 11.58 -4.34
N LEU A 234 -8.01 11.86 -4.25
CA LEU A 234 -7.12 11.15 -3.33
C LEU A 234 -7.51 11.40 -1.87
N ARG A 235 -7.84 12.65 -1.50
CA ARG A 235 -8.33 13.01 -0.18
C ARG A 235 -9.62 12.27 0.18
N GLU A 236 -10.57 12.22 -0.77
CA GLU A 236 -11.82 11.47 -0.60
C GLU A 236 -11.58 9.97 -0.40
N LEU A 237 -10.74 9.35 -1.24
CA LEU A 237 -10.44 7.92 -1.17
C LEU A 237 -9.73 7.52 0.14
N LEU A 238 -8.84 8.38 0.63
CA LEU A 238 -8.13 8.17 1.89
C LEU A 238 -8.96 8.59 3.12
N HIS A 239 -10.12 9.24 2.94
CA HIS A 239 -10.86 9.93 4.01
C HIS A 239 -9.94 10.87 4.81
N TRP A 240 -9.06 11.58 4.12
CA TRP A 240 -8.02 12.40 4.73
C TRP A 240 -8.07 13.83 4.19
N ASP A 241 -8.33 14.77 5.09
CA ASP A 241 -8.25 16.20 4.82
C ASP A 241 -7.10 16.81 5.64
N PRO A 242 -6.03 17.35 5.02
CA PRO A 242 -4.92 17.96 5.75
C PRO A 242 -5.36 19.15 6.62
N ASP A 243 -6.46 19.82 6.27
CA ASP A 243 -6.98 20.98 6.99
C ASP A 243 -7.90 20.60 8.17
N ASP A 244 -8.35 19.34 8.26
CA ASP A 244 -9.19 18.86 9.37
C ASP A 244 -8.36 18.57 10.63
N MET A 245 -8.46 19.44 11.64
CA MET A 245 -7.76 19.26 12.92
C MET A 245 -8.21 18.02 13.72
N PHE A 246 -9.38 17.45 13.42
CA PHE A 246 -9.94 16.29 14.13
C PHE A 246 -9.76 14.97 13.38
N ARG A 247 -9.02 14.97 12.26
CA ARG A 247 -8.69 13.78 11.50
C ARG A 247 -8.08 12.69 12.38
N LYS A 248 -8.45 11.43 12.11
CA LYS A 248 -8.04 10.27 12.90
C LYS A 248 -7.35 9.23 12.02
N MET A 249 -6.40 8.54 12.61
CA MET A 249 -5.91 7.26 12.08
C MET A 249 -6.60 6.11 12.81
N PRO A 250 -6.77 4.96 12.16
CA PRO A 250 -6.40 4.66 10.77
C PRO A 250 -7.35 5.23 9.71
N LEU A 251 -6.86 5.26 8.46
CA LEU A 251 -7.61 5.59 7.24
C LEU A 251 -8.48 4.40 6.82
N LEU A 252 -9.49 4.09 7.61
CA LEU A 252 -10.45 3.03 7.28
C LEU A 252 -11.71 3.66 6.72
N ASP A 253 -12.35 2.98 5.77
CA ASP A 253 -13.65 3.40 5.29
C ASP A 253 -14.61 3.52 6.49
N PRO A 254 -15.46 4.56 6.52
CA PRO A 254 -16.42 4.70 7.59
C PRO A 254 -17.27 3.43 7.69
N PRO A 255 -17.55 2.93 8.90
CA PRO A 255 -18.36 1.74 9.06
C PRO A 255 -19.68 1.99 8.34
N GLN A 256 -20.04 1.07 7.44
CA GLN A 256 -21.32 1.17 6.74
C GLN A 256 -22.42 1.16 7.80
N ALA A 257 -22.96 2.35 8.09
CA ALA A 257 -24.15 2.49 8.90
C ALA A 257 -25.17 1.56 8.26
N ARG A 258 -25.60 0.53 9.00
CA ARG A 258 -26.43 -0.60 8.55
C ARG A 258 -27.48 -0.15 7.53
N SER A 259 -27.12 -0.13 6.25
CA SER A 259 -27.99 0.35 5.16
C SER A 259 -29.11 -0.66 4.85
N LEU A 260 -29.22 -1.70 5.68
CA LEU A 260 -30.24 -2.74 5.63
C LEU A 260 -31.44 -2.48 6.57
N HIS A 261 -31.48 -1.38 7.34
CA HIS A 261 -32.65 -1.09 8.20
C HIS A 261 -33.52 0.08 7.73
N GLN A 262 -33.11 0.87 6.74
CA GLN A 262 -33.96 1.94 6.20
C GLN A 262 -34.79 1.54 4.97
N HIS A 263 -34.50 0.40 4.32
CA HIS A 263 -35.35 -0.07 3.22
C HIS A 263 -36.60 -0.83 3.66
N HIS A 264 -36.68 -1.29 4.91
CA HIS A 264 -37.88 -1.96 5.45
C HIS A 264 -38.91 -1.02 6.10
N GLN A 265 -38.61 0.27 6.30
CA GLN A 265 -39.58 1.24 6.83
C GLN A 265 -40.18 2.16 5.76
N ARG A 266 -39.89 1.96 4.47
CA ARG A 266 -40.52 2.68 3.35
C ARG A 266 -41.51 1.83 2.53
N LYS A 267 -41.88 0.66 3.04
CA LYS A 267 -42.98 -0.18 2.51
C LYS A 267 -43.93 -0.61 3.64
N GLY A 268 -44.33 0.35 4.47
CA GLY A 268 -45.43 0.23 5.42
C GLY A 268 -46.36 1.42 5.23
#